data_AF-A0AAD8ACG3-F1
#
_entry.id   AF-A0AAD8ACG3-F1
#
_cell.length_a   1.000
_cell.length_b   1.000
_cell.length_c   1.000
_cell.angle_alpha   90.00
_cell.angle_beta   90.00
_cell.angle_gamma   90.00
#
_symmetry.space_group_name_H-M   'P 1'
#
loop_
_entity.id
_entity.type
_entity.pdbx_description
1 polymer ?
#
loop_
_entity_poly.entity_id
_entity_poly.type
_entity_poly.pdbx_seq_one_letter_code
_entity_poly.pdbx_strand_id
1 'polypeptide(L)' 'MQCFDNYAATCLSGEERKVMNNNVAGARHTFSYLCDDPSFKSEYLKHTSCYKKVSRDWDLCANRFLERVNRSHTKAFDIC' A
#
# COMPACT_ATOMS: atom_id res chain seq x y z
N MET A 1 2.87 -13.68 2.88
CA MET A 1 1.57 -13.12 2.43
C MET A 1 0.39 -14.08 2.68
N GLN A 2 0.53 -15.02 3.62
CA GLN A 2 -0.40 -16.14 3.80
C GLN A 2 -1.82 -15.74 4.21
N CYS A 3 -2.00 -14.63 4.94
CA CYS A 3 -3.34 -14.14 5.29
C CYS A 3 -4.16 -13.79 4.04
N PHE A 4 -3.54 -13.17 3.03
CA PHE A 4 -4.18 -12.87 1.75
C PHE A 4 -4.46 -14.15 0.96
N ASP A 5 -3.54 -15.13 0.98
CA ASP A 5 -3.75 -16.42 0.33
C ASP A 5 -4.96 -17.16 0.92
N ASN A 6 -5.02 -17.23 2.26
CA ASN A 6 -6.11 -17.89 2.98
C ASN A 6 -7.45 -17.18 2.75
N TYR A 7 -7.48 -15.85 2.80
CA TYR A 7 -8.68 -15.07 2.49
C TYR A 7 -9.16 -15.32 1.06
N ALA A 8 -8.25 -15.27 0.08
CA ALA A 8 -8.59 -15.50 -1.31
C ALA A 8 -9.12 -16.92 -1.56
N ALA A 9 -8.58 -17.92 -0.85
CA ALA A 9 -9.02 -19.31 -0.97
C ALA A 9 -10.36 -19.57 -0.27
N THR A 10 -10.65 -18.87 0.83
CA THR A 10 -11.82 -19.13 1.67
C THR A 10 -13.02 -18.30 1.27
N CYS A 11 -12.81 -17.06 0.82
CA CYS A 11 -13.87 -16.05 0.73
C CYS A 11 -14.16 -15.56 -0.69
N LEU A 12 -13.31 -15.84 -1.68
CA LEU A 12 -13.44 -15.25 -3.01
C LEU A 12 -13.74 -16.28 -4.10
N SER A 13 -14.59 -15.89 -5.04
CA SER A 13 -14.81 -16.64 -6.28
C SER A 13 -13.65 -16.49 -7.27
N GLY A 14 -13.70 -17.22 -8.39
CA GLY A 14 -12.62 -17.24 -9.39
C GLY A 14 -12.22 -15.86 -9.90
N GLU A 15 -13.20 -15.01 -10.25
CA GLU A 15 -12.92 -13.67 -10.79
C GLU A 15 -12.49 -12.69 -9.69
N GLU A 16 -13.14 -12.71 -8.53
CA GLU A 16 -12.76 -11.85 -7.39
C GLU A 16 -11.33 -12.15 -6.91
N ARG A 17 -10.96 -13.43 -6.88
CA ARG A 17 -9.60 -13.87 -6.57
C ARG A 17 -8.58 -13.38 -7.60
N LYS A 18 -8.93 -13.35 -8.89
CA LYS A 18 -8.07 -12.81 -9.94
C LYS A 18 -7.85 -11.31 -9.77
N VAL A 19 -8.93 -10.56 -9.53
CA VAL A 19 -8.87 -9.11 -9.25
C VAL A 19 -8.01 -8.84 -8.02
N MET A 20 -8.26 -9.56 -6.92
CA MET A 20 -7.45 -9.44 -5.71
C MET A 20 -5.97 -9.73 -5.97
N ASN A 21 -5.66 -10.84 -6.65
CA ASN A 21 -4.28 -11.23 -6.93
C ASN A 21 -3.53 -10.18 -7.75
N ASN A 22 -4.20 -9.56 -8.72
CA ASN A 22 -3.63 -8.45 -9.50
C ASN A 22 -3.33 -7.24 -8.59
N ASN A 23 -4.26 -6.89 -7.70
CA ASN A 23 -4.09 -5.75 -6.79
C ASN A 23 -2.96 -5.96 -5.78
N VAL A 24 -2.74 -7.20 -5.32
CA VAL A 24 -1.67 -7.51 -4.34
C VAL A 24 -0.35 -7.93 -5.00
N ALA A 25 -0.29 -8.05 -6.33
CA ALA A 25 0.89 -8.57 -7.04
C ALA A 25 2.16 -7.75 -6.74
N GLY A 26 2.04 -6.42 -6.78
CA GLY A 26 3.17 -5.53 -6.47
C GLY A 26 3.66 -5.71 -5.03
N ALA A 27 2.74 -5.77 -4.06
CA ALA A 27 3.10 -6.01 -2.67
C ALA A 27 3.79 -7.38 -2.48
N ARG A 28 3.27 -8.45 -3.12
CA ARG A 28 3.88 -9.78 -3.07
C ARG A 28 5.33 -9.76 -3.58
N HIS A 29 5.56 -9.11 -4.72
CA HIS A 29 6.90 -9.03 -5.31
C HIS A 29 7.87 -8.23 -4.44
N THR A 30 7.41 -7.11 -3.88
CA THR A 30 8.19 -6.33 -2.91
C THR A 30 8.55 -7.17 -1.69
N PHE A 31 7.59 -7.91 -1.13
CA PHE A 31 7.86 -8.79 0.01
C PHE A 31 8.82 -9.93 -0.33
N SER A 32 8.76 -10.52 -1.53
CA SER A 32 9.74 -11.55 -1.89
C SER A 32 11.17 -10.99 -1.90
N TYR A 33 11.41 -9.79 -2.42
CA TYR A 33 12.75 -9.20 -2.33
C TYR A 33 13.15 -8.84 -0.89
N LEU A 34 12.23 -8.24 -0.12
CA LEU A 34 12.55 -7.83 1.26
C LEU A 34 12.74 -9.01 2.22
N CYS A 35 12.08 -10.14 1.99
CA CYS A 35 12.15 -11.31 2.85
C CYS A 35 13.19 -12.33 2.40
N ASP A 36 13.31 -12.54 1.09
CA ASP A 36 14.08 -13.65 0.52
C ASP A 36 15.44 -13.21 -0.06
N ASP A 37 15.65 -11.91 -0.30
CA ASP A 37 16.94 -11.33 -0.73
C ASP A 37 17.55 -10.44 0.36
N PRO A 38 18.52 -10.95 1.14
CA PRO A 38 19.18 -10.19 2.20
C PRO A 38 19.93 -8.94 1.70
N SER A 39 20.45 -8.96 0.48
CA SER A 39 21.20 -7.85 -0.09
C SER A 39 20.27 -6.68 -0.43
N PHE A 40 19.17 -6.98 -1.12
CA PHE A 40 18.11 -6.02 -1.41
C PHE A 40 17.52 -5.46 -0.12
N LYS A 41 17.22 -6.32 0.85
CA LYS A 41 16.68 -5.91 2.16
C LYS A 41 17.62 -4.91 2.86
N SER A 42 18.92 -5.20 2.91
CA SER A 42 19.90 -4.33 3.56
C SER A 42 19.97 -2.96 2.89
N GLU A 43 19.98 -2.92 1.56
CA GLU A 43 20.01 -1.68 0.80
C GLU A 43 18.71 -0.87 0.97
N TYR A 44 17.56 -1.52 0.84
CA TYR A 44 16.25 -0.91 1.02
C TYR A 44 16.10 -0.30 2.42
N LEU A 45 16.57 -1.00 3.46
CA LEU A 45 16.46 -0.55 4.85
C LEU A 45 17.56 0.43 5.27
N LYS A 46 18.59 0.64 4.44
CA LYS A 46 19.80 1.42 4.76
C LYS A 46 19.50 2.81 5.31
N HIS A 47 18.48 3.48 4.77
CA HIS A 47 18.14 4.86 5.12
C HIS A 47 16.83 5.01 5.90
N THR A 48 16.32 3.92 6.48
CA THR A 48 15.08 3.93 7.28
C THR A 48 15.11 4.91 8.44
N SER A 49 16.28 5.13 9.06
CA SER A 49 16.46 6.12 10.13
C SER A 49 16.28 7.57 9.64
N CYS A 50 16.72 7.88 8.42
CA CYS A 50 16.46 9.18 7.78
C CYS A 50 14.98 9.33 7.45
N TYR A 51 14.37 8.28 6.89
CA TYR A 51 12.95 8.28 6.56
C TYR A 51 12.07 8.55 7.79
N LYS A 52 12.35 7.94 8.94
CA LYS A 52 11.62 8.18 10.20
C LYS A 52 11.60 9.65 10.65
N LYS A 53 12.61 10.44 10.27
CA LYS A 53 12.67 11.87 10.63
C LYS A 53 11.78 12.72 9.73
N VAL A 54 11.65 12.36 8.44
CA VAL A 54 10.85 13.09 7.47
C VAL A 54 9.41 12.57 7.38
N SER A 55 9.16 11.31 7.74
CA SER A 55 7.87 10.65 7.56
C SER A 55 6.74 11.38 8.28
N ARG A 56 6.98 11.90 9.50
CA ARG A 56 5.96 12.66 10.23
C ARG A 56 5.51 13.91 9.47
N ASP A 57 6.46 14.69 8.97
CA ASP A 57 6.15 15.94 8.27
C ASP A 57 5.54 15.65 6.89
N TRP A 58 5.98 14.58 6.24
CA TRP A 58 5.37 14.04 5.03
C TRP A 58 3.91 13.65 5.28
N ASP A 59 3.62 12.84 6.30
CA ASP A 59 2.27 12.37 6.64
C ASP A 59 1.33 13.55 6.94
N LEU A 60 1.81 14.53 7.71
CA LEU A 60 1.05 15.77 7.97
C LEU A 60 0.74 16.54 6.68
N CYS A 61 1.68 16.58 5.73
CA CYS A 61 1.46 17.25 4.45
C CYS A 61 0.49 16.47 3.56
N ALA A 62 0.73 15.17 3.39
CA ALA A 62 -0.08 14.27 2.59
C ALA A 62 -1.53 14.23 3.09
N ASN A 63 -1.75 14.14 4.41
CA ASN A 63 -3.09 14.14 4.98
C ASN A 63 -3.81 15.47 4.73
N ARG A 64 -3.15 16.61 4.91
CA ARG A 64 -3.75 17.92 4.58
C ARG A 64 -4.10 18.05 3.10
N PHE A 65 -3.26 17.50 2.23
CA PHE A 65 -3.56 17.45 0.80
C PHE A 65 -4.79 16.57 0.52
N LEU A 66 -4.81 15.35 1.05
CA LEU A 66 -5.93 14.41 0.87
C LEU A 66 -7.23 14.97 1.46
N GLU A 67 -7.21 15.64 2.60
CA GLU A 67 -8.38 16.33 3.16
C GLU A 67 -8.93 17.39 2.19
N ARG A 68 -8.05 18.19 1.58
CA ARG A 68 -8.46 19.23 0.61
C ARG A 68 -9.00 18.64 -0.67
N VAL A 69 -8.34 17.59 -1.18
CA VAL A 69 -8.78 16.84 -2.36
C VAL A 69 -10.13 16.19 -2.08
N ASN A 70 -10.29 15.47 -0.98
CA ASN A 70 -11.54 14.83 -0.59
C ASN A 70 -12.65 15.86 -0.41
N ARG A 71 -12.42 16.97 0.28
CA ARG A 71 -13.42 18.07 0.38
C ARG A 71 -13.84 18.60 -0.99
N SER A 72 -12.90 18.68 -1.94
CA SER A 72 -13.19 19.11 -3.32
C SER A 72 -14.01 18.03 -4.06
N HIS A 73 -13.73 16.75 -3.85
CA HIS A 73 -14.54 15.64 -4.38
C HIS A 73 -15.93 15.56 -3.75
N THR A 74 -16.08 15.81 -2.44
CA THR A 74 -17.38 15.86 -1.77
C THR A 74 -18.22 17.02 -2.30
N LYS A 75 -17.63 18.22 -2.47
CA LYS A 75 -18.32 19.35 -3.13
C LYS A 75 -18.72 19.07 -4.58
N ALA A 76 -17.97 18.24 -5.30
CA ALA A 76 -18.33 17.83 -6.66
C ALA A 76 -19.49 16.83 -6.68
N PHE A 77 -19.66 16.03 -5.62
CA PHE A 77 -20.79 15.12 -5.44
C PHE A 77 -22.04 15.79 -4.85
N ASP A 78 -21.89 16.89 -4.10
CA ASP A 78 -23.02 17.72 -3.59
C ASP A 78 -23.69 18.57 -4.69
N ILE A 79 -23.21 18.51 -5.94
CA ILE A 79 -23.77 19.19 -7.12
C ILE A 79 -24.47 18.18 -8.07
N CYS A 80 -24.57 16.91 -7.68
CA CYS A 80 -25.43 15.91 -8.35
C CYS A 80 -26.63 15.56 -7.48
#